data_AF-A0A5B8NQC1-F1
#
_entry.id   AF-A0A5B8NQC1-F1
#
_cell.length_a   1.000
_cell.length_b   1.000
_cell.length_c   1.000
_cell.angle_alpha   90.00
_cell.angle_beta   90.00
_cell.angle_gamma   90.00
#
_symmetry.space_group_name_H-M   'P 1'
#
loop_
_entity.id
_entity.type
_entity.pdbx_description
1 polymer ?
#
loop_
_entity_poly.entity_id
_entity_poly.type
_entity_poly.pdbx_seq_one_letter_code
_entity_poly.pdbx_strand_id
1 'polypeptide(L)'
;MLIVTAVTVIVPEVGRREMSPLRFPSQITLAGWNLENSEPLVDEPETELSLHRLRSGQEYEYQQGDNEIAIALRLYSPTFGNVESYVRRIYGSSHREAYREGEDRYLSGIGNYRVFHDEETAYLTACVAPEGESTVSVSDYVNQTNATVFSPQGVIPRVLAQRSLRERRCLWVHLSTPLQGESPEAREEVLEEAFEEGFPKWQRLF
;
A
#
# COMPACT_ATOMS: atom_id res chain seq x y z
N MET A 1 -7.79 29.92 9.81
CA MET A 1 -7.72 30.03 8.33
C MET A 1 -6.76 31.12 7.82
N LEU A 2 -6.21 32.00 8.68
CA LEU A 2 -5.33 33.10 8.26
C LEU A 2 -3.83 32.72 8.15
N ILE A 3 -3.39 31.68 8.86
CA ILE A 3 -1.97 31.27 8.95
C ILE A 3 -1.51 30.54 7.68
N VAL A 4 -2.35 29.68 7.11
CA VAL A 4 -2.01 28.89 5.91
C VAL A 4 -1.80 29.78 4.69
N THR A 5 -2.61 30.84 4.55
CA THR A 5 -2.53 31.79 3.43
C THR A 5 -1.27 32.67 3.48
N ALA A 6 -0.78 33.00 4.69
CA ALA A 6 0.45 33.77 4.84
C ALA A 6 1.70 32.95 4.47
N VAL A 7 1.72 31.67 4.84
CA VAL A 7 2.85 30.75 4.59
C VAL A 7 3.02 30.43 3.10
N THR A 8 1.92 30.20 2.37
CA THR A 8 1.98 29.89 0.93
C THR A 8 2.43 31.06 0.06
N VAL A 9 2.25 32.31 0.52
CA VAL A 9 2.74 33.52 -0.16
C VAL A 9 4.24 33.71 0.04
N ILE A 10 4.80 33.27 1.17
CA ILE A 10 6.20 33.46 1.54
C ILE A 10 7.09 32.34 0.97
N VAL A 11 6.57 31.12 0.80
CA VAL A 11 7.33 29.97 0.26
C VAL A 11 6.52 29.28 -0.85
N PRO A 12 6.57 29.80 -2.10
CA PRO A 12 5.74 29.31 -3.22
C PRO A 12 6.08 27.87 -3.67
N GLU A 13 7.15 27.29 -3.13
CA GLU A 13 7.60 25.91 -3.37
C GLU A 13 6.87 24.89 -2.48
N VAL A 14 6.17 25.33 -1.43
CA VAL A 14 5.36 24.47 -0.56
C VAL A 14 4.25 23.82 -1.40
N GLY A 15 4.40 22.51 -1.67
CA GLY A 15 3.48 21.72 -2.48
C GLY A 15 3.85 21.54 -3.95
N ARG A 16 5.01 22.02 -4.41
CA ARG A 16 5.49 21.88 -5.82
C ARG A 16 6.76 21.05 -6.00
N ARG A 17 7.27 20.43 -4.93
CA ARG A 17 8.51 19.63 -5.01
C ARG A 17 8.24 18.30 -5.72
N GLU A 18 9.08 17.93 -6.67
CA GLU A 18 9.09 16.60 -7.28
C GLU A 18 9.31 15.55 -6.20
N MET A 19 8.45 14.52 -6.19
CA MET A 19 8.53 13.44 -5.23
C MET A 19 9.79 12.62 -5.49
N SER A 20 10.57 12.35 -4.43
CA SER A 20 11.69 11.41 -4.52
C SER A 20 11.17 10.05 -5.00
N PRO A 21 11.83 9.43 -5.99
CA PRO A 21 11.44 8.09 -6.43
C PRO A 21 11.69 7.10 -5.28
N LEU A 22 10.67 6.30 -4.96
CA LEU A 22 10.82 5.19 -4.01
C LEU A 22 11.53 4.04 -4.72
N ARG A 23 12.66 3.62 -4.16
CA ARG A 23 13.45 2.49 -4.66
C ARG A 23 13.17 1.29 -3.78
N PHE A 24 12.70 0.20 -4.40
CA PHE A 24 12.54 -1.06 -3.72
C PHE A 24 13.92 -1.74 -3.56
N PRO A 25 14.23 -2.30 -2.39
CA PRO A 25 15.41 -3.13 -2.26
C PRO A 25 15.21 -4.42 -3.05
N SER A 26 16.28 -5.04 -3.52
CA SER A 26 16.21 -6.36 -4.17
C SER A 26 15.90 -7.50 -3.18
N GLN A 27 15.85 -7.19 -1.88
CA GLN A 27 15.56 -8.15 -0.83
C GLN A 27 14.86 -7.44 0.34
N ILE A 28 13.76 -8.04 0.80
CA ILE A 28 13.14 -7.74 2.09
C ILE A 28 13.18 -9.05 2.88
N THR A 29 13.64 -9.01 4.12
CA THR A 29 13.68 -10.24 4.95
C THR A 29 12.33 -10.47 5.60
N LEU A 30 11.82 -11.70 5.55
CA LEU A 30 10.70 -12.19 6.36
C LEU A 30 11.21 -13.35 7.24
N ALA A 31 10.84 -13.35 8.52
CA ALA A 31 11.38 -14.25 9.52
C ALA A 31 10.95 -15.69 9.22
N GLY A 32 11.94 -16.56 9.04
CA GLY A 32 11.70 -17.96 8.69
C GLY A 32 11.31 -18.21 7.23
N TRP A 33 11.25 -17.17 6.39
CA TRP A 33 10.97 -17.28 4.96
C TRP A 33 12.27 -17.14 4.15
N ASN A 34 12.42 -17.94 3.10
CA ASN A 34 13.51 -17.84 2.14
C ASN A 34 13.03 -17.08 0.92
N LEU A 35 13.71 -15.99 0.56
CA LEU A 35 13.43 -15.28 -0.69
C LEU A 35 13.95 -16.14 -1.85
N GLU A 36 13.06 -16.54 -2.75
CA GLU A 36 13.39 -17.33 -3.94
C GLU A 36 13.64 -16.43 -5.15
N ASN A 37 12.78 -15.43 -5.33
CA ASN A 37 12.86 -14.51 -6.46
C ASN A 37 12.49 -13.08 -6.04
N SER A 38 13.03 -12.10 -6.75
CA SER A 38 12.58 -10.72 -6.64
C SER A 38 12.81 -9.97 -7.94
N GLU A 39 11.75 -9.36 -8.45
CA GLU A 39 11.79 -8.65 -9.73
C GLU A 39 11.00 -7.33 -9.74
N PRO A 40 11.46 -6.34 -10.52
CA PRO A 40 10.76 -5.07 -10.63
C PRO A 40 9.43 -5.26 -11.38
N LEU A 41 8.35 -4.71 -10.82
CA LEU A 41 7.06 -4.69 -11.48
C LEU A 41 7.00 -3.52 -12.46
N VAL A 42 6.72 -3.82 -13.72
CA VAL A 42 6.55 -2.84 -14.78
C VAL A 42 5.12 -2.92 -15.29
N ASP A 43 4.29 -1.92 -14.97
CA ASP A 43 2.99 -1.77 -15.63
C ASP A 43 3.19 -1.22 -17.05
N GLU A 44 2.27 -1.54 -17.95
CA GLU A 44 2.23 -0.92 -19.28
C GLU A 44 2.23 0.62 -19.16
N PRO A 45 2.92 1.33 -20.07
CA PRO A 45 3.08 2.78 -19.97
C PRO A 45 1.72 3.47 -19.99
N GLU A 46 1.29 3.96 -18.83
CA GLU A 46 0.10 4.78 -18.74
C GLU A 46 0.27 6.06 -19.58
N THR A 47 -0.79 6.43 -20.28
CA THR A 47 -0.89 7.76 -20.90
C THR A 47 -0.77 8.83 -19.81
N GLU A 48 -0.13 9.97 -20.10
CA GLU A 48 0.19 11.03 -19.12
C GLU A 48 -1.02 11.62 -18.35
N LEU A 49 -2.25 11.24 -18.71
CA LEU A 49 -3.51 11.75 -18.16
C LEU A 49 -4.07 10.90 -17.02
N SER A 50 -3.43 9.79 -16.63
CA SER A 50 -3.90 8.97 -15.50
C SER A 50 -3.61 9.67 -14.16
N LEU A 51 -4.67 9.91 -13.38
CA LEU A 51 -4.55 10.49 -12.05
C LEU A 51 -3.96 9.51 -11.01
N HIS A 52 -3.72 8.24 -11.36
CA HIS A 52 -3.31 7.14 -10.45
C HIS A 52 -2.12 6.36 -10.98
N ARG A 53 -1.00 7.08 -11.15
CA ARG A 53 0.19 6.55 -11.81
C ARG A 53 1.00 5.61 -10.93
N LEU A 54 1.30 4.42 -11.45
CA LEU A 54 2.34 3.56 -10.90
C LEU A 54 3.68 4.31 -11.03
N ARG A 55 4.37 4.50 -9.91
CA ARG A 55 5.67 5.17 -9.86
C ARG A 55 6.83 4.18 -9.88
N SER A 56 6.64 3.07 -9.19
CA SER A 56 7.56 1.94 -9.13
C SER A 56 6.83 0.76 -8.49
N GLY A 57 7.33 -0.45 -8.72
CA GLY A 57 6.89 -1.63 -8.01
C GLY A 57 7.95 -2.72 -7.97
N GLN A 58 7.76 -3.67 -7.07
CA GLN A 58 8.62 -4.84 -6.91
C GLN A 58 7.78 -6.02 -6.42
N GLU A 59 8.05 -7.18 -6.97
CA GLU A 59 7.51 -8.46 -6.51
C GLU A 59 8.61 -9.26 -5.80
N TYR A 60 8.19 -10.04 -4.82
CA TYR A 60 9.05 -10.92 -4.05
C TYR A 60 8.32 -12.25 -3.85
N GLU A 61 8.99 -13.35 -4.13
CA GLU A 61 8.48 -14.71 -3.93
C GLU A 61 9.25 -15.36 -2.79
N TYR A 62 8.54 -15.92 -1.81
CA TYR A 62 9.12 -16.53 -0.63
C TYR A 62 8.61 -17.95 -0.42
N GLN A 63 9.50 -18.80 0.11
CA GLN A 63 9.20 -20.17 0.49
C GLN A 63 9.52 -20.44 1.97
N GLN A 64 8.61 -21.12 2.67
CA GLN A 64 8.80 -21.64 4.02
C GLN A 64 8.22 -23.05 4.12
N GLY A 65 9.08 -24.07 4.04
CA GLY A 65 8.63 -25.46 3.99
C GLY A 65 7.80 -25.69 2.72
N ASP A 66 6.54 -26.07 2.87
CA ASP A 66 5.59 -26.24 1.76
C ASP A 66 4.77 -24.97 1.47
N ASN A 67 4.90 -23.92 2.30
CA ASN A 67 4.19 -22.66 2.12
C ASN A 67 4.94 -21.73 1.17
N GLU A 68 4.19 -21.09 0.27
CA GLU A 68 4.67 -20.10 -0.69
C GLU A 68 3.90 -18.79 -0.50
N ILE A 69 4.58 -17.65 -0.54
CA ILE A 69 3.94 -16.34 -0.58
C ILE A 69 4.58 -15.49 -1.68
N ALA A 70 3.74 -14.92 -2.54
CA ALA A 70 4.13 -13.82 -3.40
C ALA A 70 3.69 -12.48 -2.77
N ILE A 71 4.57 -11.48 -2.80
CA ILE A 71 4.34 -10.14 -2.27
C ILE A 71 4.60 -9.12 -3.36
N ALA A 72 3.54 -8.51 -3.86
CA ALA A 72 3.60 -7.44 -4.82
C ALA A 72 3.45 -6.07 -4.12
N LEU A 73 4.48 -5.24 -4.24
CA LEU A 73 4.51 -3.88 -3.73
C LEU A 73 4.44 -2.89 -4.90
N ARG A 74 3.42 -2.04 -4.94
CA ARG A 74 3.22 -1.05 -6.02
C ARG A 74 2.99 0.34 -5.44
N LEU A 75 3.87 1.30 -5.75
CA LEU A 75 3.71 2.68 -5.31
C LEU A 75 2.84 3.47 -6.31
N TYR A 76 1.67 3.91 -5.88
CA TYR A 76 0.81 4.82 -6.62
C TYR A 76 0.88 6.25 -6.11
N SER A 77 1.00 7.21 -7.03
CA SER A 77 0.87 8.63 -6.69
C SER A 77 0.59 9.55 -7.90
N PRO A 78 -0.30 10.55 -7.78
CA PRO A 78 -1.20 10.78 -6.65
C PRO A 78 -2.29 9.71 -6.59
N THR A 79 -2.92 9.50 -5.43
CA THR A 79 -4.06 8.59 -5.29
C THR A 79 -4.97 8.93 -4.11
N PHE A 80 -6.13 8.26 -4.08
CA PHE A 80 -7.11 8.25 -2.99
C PHE A 80 -7.20 6.89 -2.26
N GLY A 81 -6.26 5.96 -2.52
CA GLY A 81 -6.19 4.69 -1.78
C GLY A 81 -7.32 3.69 -2.10
N ASN A 82 -7.88 3.72 -3.32
CA ASN A 82 -8.94 2.80 -3.71
C ASN A 82 -8.37 1.43 -4.10
N VAL A 83 -8.25 0.52 -3.13
CA VAL A 83 -7.63 -0.80 -3.34
C VAL A 83 -8.43 -1.67 -4.32
N GLU A 84 -9.77 -1.67 -4.25
CA GLU A 84 -10.64 -2.39 -5.22
C GLU A 84 -10.30 -2.01 -6.66
N SER A 85 -10.05 -0.72 -6.91
CA SER A 85 -9.72 -0.24 -8.26
C SER A 85 -8.38 -0.76 -8.76
N TYR A 86 -7.42 -0.98 -7.86
CA TYR A 86 -6.11 -1.54 -8.20
C TYR A 86 -6.23 -3.03 -8.51
N VAL A 87 -6.94 -3.78 -7.66
CA VAL A 87 -7.20 -5.21 -7.88
C VAL A 87 -7.86 -5.42 -9.24
N ARG A 88 -8.92 -4.66 -9.55
CA ARG A 88 -9.57 -4.72 -10.87
C ARG A 88 -8.62 -4.40 -12.02
N ARG A 89 -7.78 -3.37 -11.87
CA ARG A 89 -6.90 -2.91 -12.95
C ARG A 89 -5.81 -3.94 -13.28
N ILE A 90 -5.21 -4.56 -12.27
CA ILE A 90 -4.09 -5.50 -12.47
C ILE A 90 -4.57 -6.93 -12.72
N TYR A 91 -5.55 -7.40 -11.95
CA TYR A 91 -5.96 -8.81 -11.96
C TYR A 91 -7.32 -9.06 -12.65
N GLY A 92 -7.98 -8.00 -13.10
CA GLY A 92 -9.22 -8.09 -13.88
C GLY A 92 -10.50 -8.21 -13.05
N SER A 93 -11.62 -8.48 -13.73
CA SER A 93 -12.96 -8.44 -13.12
C SER A 93 -13.25 -9.61 -12.18
N SER A 94 -12.74 -10.81 -12.45
CA SER A 94 -12.95 -11.98 -11.57
C SER A 94 -12.34 -11.76 -10.18
N HIS A 95 -11.09 -11.29 -10.12
CA HIS A 95 -10.43 -10.95 -8.85
C HIS A 95 -11.15 -9.83 -8.10
N ARG A 96 -11.76 -8.89 -8.84
CA ARG A 96 -12.58 -7.85 -8.22
C ARG A 96 -13.85 -8.42 -7.60
N GLU A 97 -14.48 -9.41 -8.23
CA GLU A 97 -15.65 -10.10 -7.67
C GLU A 97 -15.26 -10.84 -6.38
N ALA A 98 -14.19 -11.63 -6.41
CA ALA A 98 -13.61 -12.26 -5.22
C ALA A 98 -13.29 -11.24 -4.11
N TYR A 99 -12.63 -10.14 -4.45
CA TYR A 99 -12.34 -9.04 -3.52
C TYR A 99 -13.61 -8.48 -2.84
N ARG A 100 -14.72 -8.38 -3.57
CA ARG A 100 -16.00 -7.85 -3.04
C ARG A 100 -16.71 -8.82 -2.11
N GLU A 101 -16.48 -10.11 -2.30
CA GLU A 101 -16.98 -11.19 -1.44
C GLU A 101 -16.11 -11.38 -0.20
N GLY A 102 -14.86 -10.91 -0.25
CA GLY A 102 -13.93 -10.91 0.88
C GLY A 102 -14.28 -9.96 2.02
N GLU A 103 -13.46 -10.01 3.06
CA GLU A 103 -13.70 -9.38 4.35
C GLU A 103 -12.65 -8.31 4.66
N ASP A 104 -13.11 -7.13 5.13
CA ASP A 104 -12.22 -6.14 5.73
C ASP A 104 -11.91 -6.54 7.18
N ARG A 105 -10.63 -6.68 7.51
CA ARG A 105 -10.12 -6.99 8.84
C ARG A 105 -9.24 -5.84 9.35
N TYR A 106 -8.98 -5.84 10.66
CA TYR A 106 -8.22 -4.78 11.34
C TYR A 106 -7.19 -5.36 12.31
N LEU A 107 -5.96 -4.86 12.23
CA LEU A 107 -4.89 -5.15 13.18
C LEU A 107 -4.45 -3.86 13.90
N SER A 108 -4.43 -3.89 15.23
CA SER A 108 -4.10 -2.73 16.06
C SER A 108 -2.68 -2.23 15.79
N GLY A 109 -2.53 -0.95 15.43
CA GLY A 109 -1.24 -0.34 15.12
C GLY A 109 -0.74 -0.61 13.70
N ILE A 110 -1.47 -1.43 12.94
CA ILE A 110 -1.23 -1.67 11.52
C ILE A 110 -2.32 -1.01 10.71
N GLY A 111 -3.60 -1.29 10.95
CA GLY A 111 -4.73 -0.72 10.22
C GLY A 111 -5.68 -1.72 9.59
N ASN A 112 -6.48 -1.21 8.66
CA ASN A 112 -7.40 -2.02 7.86
C ASN A 112 -6.64 -2.70 6.71
N TYR A 113 -7.01 -3.95 6.44
CA TYR A 113 -6.63 -4.71 5.25
C TYR A 113 -7.83 -5.56 4.84
N ARG A 114 -7.81 -6.07 3.61
CA ARG A 114 -8.84 -6.98 3.12
C ARG A 114 -8.23 -8.32 2.80
N VAL A 115 -8.90 -9.38 3.23
CA VAL A 115 -8.63 -10.73 2.79
C VAL A 115 -9.73 -11.21 1.85
N PHE A 116 -9.37 -12.03 0.88
CA PHE A 116 -10.30 -12.65 -0.05
C PHE A 116 -9.63 -13.86 -0.71
N HIS A 117 -10.40 -14.70 -1.39
CA HIS A 117 -9.86 -15.85 -2.11
C HIS A 117 -10.66 -16.11 -3.38
N ASP A 118 -10.03 -16.79 -4.33
CA ASP A 118 -10.71 -17.47 -5.42
C ASP A 118 -10.65 -18.99 -5.22
N GLU A 119 -10.90 -19.76 -6.28
CA GLU A 119 -10.93 -21.22 -6.21
C GLU A 119 -9.57 -21.85 -5.86
N GLU A 120 -8.46 -21.15 -6.12
CA GLU A 120 -7.10 -21.70 -6.03
C GLU A 120 -6.17 -20.93 -5.12
N THR A 121 -6.47 -19.65 -4.82
CA THR A 121 -5.54 -18.72 -4.18
C THR A 121 -6.23 -17.87 -3.11
N ALA A 122 -5.57 -17.70 -1.97
CA ALA A 122 -5.92 -16.72 -0.94
C ALA A 122 -5.09 -15.44 -1.13
N TYR A 123 -5.69 -14.30 -0.79
CA TYR A 123 -5.13 -12.98 -0.99
C TYR A 123 -5.30 -12.10 0.24
N LEU A 124 -4.32 -11.23 0.49
CA LEU A 124 -4.41 -10.12 1.43
C LEU A 124 -3.98 -8.84 0.74
N THR A 125 -4.73 -7.75 0.95
CA THR A 125 -4.39 -6.49 0.32
C THR A 125 -4.68 -5.26 1.17
N ALA A 126 -3.79 -4.27 1.07
CA ALA A 126 -3.96 -3.00 1.75
C ALA A 126 -3.19 -1.86 1.06
N CYS A 127 -3.58 -0.63 1.36
CA CYS A 127 -2.86 0.57 1.04
C CYS A 127 -2.10 1.07 2.26
N VAL A 128 -0.76 1.03 2.23
CA VAL A 128 0.10 1.60 3.27
C VAL A 128 0.46 3.03 2.87
N ALA A 129 0.06 4.00 3.69
CA ALA A 129 0.45 5.40 3.51
C ALA A 129 1.81 5.69 4.19
N PRO A 130 2.52 6.77 3.80
CA PRO A 130 3.77 7.17 4.46
C PRO A 130 3.66 7.39 5.97
N GLU A 131 2.47 7.76 6.43
CA GLU A 131 2.19 8.04 7.83
C GLU A 131 0.82 7.46 8.16
N GLY A 132 0.71 6.82 9.32
CA GLY A 132 -0.53 6.20 9.79
C GLY A 132 -0.62 4.71 9.49
N GLU A 133 -1.84 4.22 9.62
CA GLU A 133 -2.25 2.83 9.47
C GLU A 133 -2.51 2.47 7.99
N SER A 134 -2.60 1.19 7.66
CA SER A 134 -3.08 0.71 6.38
C SER A 134 -4.58 0.99 6.20
N THR A 135 -4.98 1.12 4.94
CA THR A 135 -6.35 1.45 4.54
C THR A 135 -6.77 0.59 3.35
N VAL A 136 -8.07 0.42 3.16
CA VAL A 136 -8.61 -0.37 2.02
C VAL A 136 -9.54 0.47 1.16
N SER A 137 -10.35 1.32 1.81
CA SER A 137 -11.33 2.16 1.14
C SER A 137 -10.85 3.60 0.95
N VAL A 138 -11.46 4.30 -0.02
CA VAL A 138 -11.26 5.74 -0.21
C VAL A 138 -11.60 6.53 1.04
N SER A 139 -12.66 6.14 1.75
CA SER A 139 -13.07 6.77 3.00
C SER A 139 -11.99 6.66 4.07
N ASP A 140 -11.42 5.48 4.28
CA ASP A 140 -10.37 5.27 5.28
C ASP A 140 -9.14 6.11 4.95
N TYR A 141 -8.71 6.07 3.68
CA TYR A 141 -7.55 6.81 3.21
C TYR A 141 -7.73 8.33 3.36
N VAL A 142 -8.88 8.86 2.97
CA VAL A 142 -9.18 10.30 3.08
C VAL A 142 -9.32 10.73 4.53
N ASN A 143 -10.00 9.95 5.37
CA ASN A 143 -10.16 10.23 6.79
C ASN A 143 -8.80 10.27 7.51
N GLN A 144 -7.96 9.26 7.27
CA GLN A 144 -6.62 9.18 7.82
C GLN A 144 -5.74 10.34 7.33
N THR A 145 -5.69 10.58 6.01
CA THR A 145 -4.90 11.67 5.44
C THR A 145 -5.30 13.01 6.06
N ASN A 146 -6.60 13.27 6.23
CA ASN A 146 -7.09 14.50 6.85
C ASN A 146 -6.72 14.58 8.34
N ALA A 147 -6.90 13.50 9.10
CA ALA A 147 -6.54 13.45 10.53
C ALA A 147 -5.06 13.80 10.75
N THR A 148 -4.18 13.22 9.94
CA THR A 148 -2.73 13.48 10.01
C THR A 148 -2.41 14.94 9.67
N VAL A 149 -3.03 15.49 8.63
CA VAL A 149 -2.81 16.88 8.17
C VAL A 149 -3.27 17.91 9.19
N PHE A 150 -4.39 17.69 9.86
CA PHE A 150 -4.99 18.67 10.78
C PHE A 150 -4.55 18.52 12.24
N SER A 151 -3.66 17.57 12.54
CA SER A 151 -3.06 17.45 13.87
C SER A 151 -2.05 18.57 14.15
N PRO A 152 -1.98 19.13 15.37
CA PRO A 152 -0.99 20.17 15.72
C PRO A 152 0.47 19.71 15.50
N GLN A 153 0.71 18.41 15.65
CA GLN A 153 2.01 17.76 15.42
C GLN A 153 2.31 17.55 13.94
N GLY A 154 1.30 17.49 13.06
CA GLY A 154 1.47 17.34 11.60
C GLY A 154 1.65 18.67 10.87
N VAL A 155 0.99 19.75 11.31
CA VAL A 155 1.03 21.05 10.60
C VAL A 155 2.40 21.73 10.74
N ILE A 156 2.97 21.79 11.95
CA ILE A 156 4.17 22.57 12.23
C ILE A 156 5.42 22.00 11.52
N PRO A 157 5.74 20.70 11.61
CA PRO A 157 6.90 20.13 10.94
C PRO A 157 6.76 20.13 9.42
N ARG A 158 5.55 19.94 8.86
CA ARG A 158 5.36 19.91 7.40
C ARG A 158 5.53 21.28 6.76
N VAL A 159 5.08 22.34 7.44
CA VAL A 159 5.33 23.73 7.02
C VAL A 159 6.83 24.06 7.12
N LEU A 160 7.49 23.68 8.21
CA LEU A 160 8.93 23.92 8.40
C LEU A 160 9.82 23.06 7.49
N ALA A 161 9.40 21.84 7.16
CA ALA A 161 10.13 20.89 6.31
C ALA A 161 9.74 21.00 4.82
N GLN A 162 8.91 21.99 4.43
CA GLN A 162 8.45 22.21 3.06
C GLN A 162 7.84 20.96 2.38
N ARG A 163 7.25 20.03 3.15
CA ARG A 163 6.62 18.83 2.61
C ARG A 163 5.27 19.17 2.00
N SER A 164 4.81 18.37 1.03
CA SER A 164 3.43 18.51 0.53
C SER A 164 2.46 18.39 1.71
N LEU A 165 1.54 19.34 1.82
CA LEU A 165 0.51 19.31 2.87
C LEU A 165 -0.42 18.10 2.70
N ARG A 166 -0.57 17.57 1.48
CA ARG A 166 -1.33 16.36 1.20
C ARG A 166 -0.42 15.34 0.55
N GLU A 167 0.13 14.47 1.38
CA GLU A 167 0.85 13.29 0.92
C GLU A 167 -0.16 12.30 0.33
N ARG A 168 -0.08 12.05 -0.97
CA ARG A 168 -1.04 11.23 -1.75
C ARG A 168 -0.35 10.01 -2.33
N ARG A 169 0.44 9.33 -1.50
CA ARG A 169 1.17 8.11 -1.85
C ARG A 169 0.46 6.93 -1.19
N CYS A 170 0.23 5.89 -1.99
CA CYS A 170 -0.21 4.60 -1.51
C CYS A 170 0.83 3.57 -1.95
N LEU A 171 1.48 2.93 -1.00
CA LEU A 171 2.15 1.67 -1.26
C LEU A 171 1.08 0.60 -1.20
N TRP A 172 0.59 0.19 -2.37
CA TRP A 172 -0.33 -0.92 -2.47
C TRP A 172 0.44 -2.21 -2.24
N VAL A 173 0.06 -2.89 -1.18
CA VAL A 173 0.58 -4.18 -0.76
C VAL A 173 -0.46 -5.22 -1.16
N HIS A 174 -0.04 -6.24 -1.91
CA HIS A 174 -0.87 -7.35 -2.32
C HIS A 174 -0.08 -8.64 -2.12
N LEU A 175 -0.58 -9.50 -1.23
CA LEU A 175 -0.01 -10.81 -0.93
C LEU A 175 -0.91 -11.89 -1.52
N SER A 176 -0.32 -12.99 -1.95
CA SER A 176 -1.04 -14.17 -2.39
C SER A 176 -0.33 -15.45 -1.98
N THR A 177 -1.12 -16.49 -1.69
CA THR A 177 -0.65 -17.86 -1.45
C THR A 177 -1.62 -18.85 -2.09
N PRO A 178 -1.15 -19.92 -2.75
CA PRO A 178 -2.02 -20.98 -3.22
C PRO A 178 -2.72 -21.70 -2.06
N LEU A 179 -3.94 -22.18 -2.27
CA LEU A 179 -4.71 -22.91 -1.26
C LEU A 179 -4.12 -24.31 -1.00
N GLN A 180 -3.68 -25.00 -2.05
CA GLN A 180 -3.09 -26.35 -2.02
C GLN A 180 -3.94 -27.38 -1.22
N GLY A 181 -5.26 -27.26 -1.28
CA GLY A 181 -6.19 -28.15 -0.57
C GLY A 181 -6.41 -27.82 0.91
N GLU A 182 -5.80 -26.76 1.43
CA GLU A 182 -6.13 -26.18 2.73
C GLU A 182 -7.35 -25.24 2.62
N SER A 183 -7.93 -24.87 3.77
CA SER A 183 -9.04 -23.91 3.77
C SER A 183 -8.52 -22.49 3.50
N PRO A 184 -9.35 -21.61 2.90
CA PRO A 184 -8.97 -20.22 2.71
C PRO A 184 -8.55 -19.52 4.00
N GLU A 185 -9.25 -19.79 5.11
CA GLU A 185 -8.97 -19.14 6.40
C GLU A 185 -7.56 -19.49 6.90
N ALA A 186 -7.15 -20.76 6.80
CA ALA A 186 -5.80 -21.19 7.19
C ALA A 186 -4.70 -20.49 6.37
N ARG A 187 -4.99 -20.22 5.08
CA ARG A 187 -4.07 -19.53 4.18
C ARG A 187 -4.07 -18.03 4.38
N GLU A 188 -5.21 -17.44 4.70
CA GLU A 188 -5.33 -16.04 5.10
C GLU A 188 -4.54 -15.75 6.37
N GLU A 189 -4.54 -16.65 7.37
CA GLU A 189 -3.70 -16.52 8.58
C GLU A 189 -2.20 -16.43 8.24
N VAL A 190 -1.71 -17.25 7.31
CA VAL A 190 -0.33 -17.20 6.82
C VAL A 190 -0.01 -15.84 6.18
N LEU A 191 -0.95 -15.27 5.41
CA LEU A 191 -0.78 -13.95 4.81
C LEU A 191 -0.81 -12.83 5.85
N GLU A 192 -1.64 -12.95 6.89
CA GLU A 192 -1.73 -11.97 7.98
C GLU A 192 -0.42 -11.92 8.78
N GLU A 193 0.19 -13.06 9.10
CA GLU A 193 1.50 -13.11 9.76
C GLU A 193 2.58 -12.41 8.93
N ALA A 194 2.63 -12.70 7.62
CA ALA A 194 3.56 -12.04 6.70
C ALA A 194 3.27 -10.53 6.57
N PHE A 195 2.01 -10.13 6.61
CA PHE A 195 1.58 -8.73 6.58
C PHE A 195 1.99 -7.98 7.84
N GLU A 196 1.75 -8.54 9.02
CA GLU A 196 2.15 -7.97 10.31
C GLU A 196 3.68 -7.80 10.39
N GLU A 197 4.44 -8.81 9.97
CA GLU A 197 5.90 -8.73 9.96
C GLU A 197 6.46 -7.78 8.89
N GLY A 198 5.78 -7.70 7.74
CA GLY A 198 6.15 -6.89 6.59
C GLY A 198 5.86 -5.41 6.78
N PHE A 199 4.74 -5.07 7.43
CA PHE A 199 4.25 -3.69 7.60
C PHE A 199 5.31 -2.68 8.04
N PRO A 200 6.05 -2.86 9.15
CA PRO A 200 7.07 -1.91 9.58
C PRO A 200 8.27 -1.79 8.62
N LYS A 201 8.50 -2.77 7.75
CA LYS A 201 9.54 -2.71 6.71
C LYS A 201 9.05 -1.89 5.52
N TRP A 202 7.82 -2.12 5.08
CA TRP A 202 7.21 -1.36 3.98
C TRP A 202 7.01 0.12 4.32
N GLN A 203 6.60 0.42 5.56
CA GLN A 203 6.44 1.80 6.02
C GLN A 203 7.77 2.58 5.99
N ARG A 204 8.91 1.90 6.19
CA ARG A 204 10.26 2.50 6.11
C ARG A 204 10.74 2.79 4.68
N LEU A 205 10.00 2.39 3.65
CA LEU A 205 10.36 2.69 2.26
C LEU A 205 10.05 4.14 1.85
N PHE A 206 9.25 4.86 2.65
CA PHE A 206 8.76 6.21 2.34
C PHE A 206 9.71 7.36 2.70
#